data_AF-A0A3G2S9J6-F1
#
_entry.id   AF-A0A3G2S9J6-F1
#
_cell.length_a   1.000
_cell.length_b   1.000
_cell.length_c   1.000
_cell.angle_alpha   90.00
_cell.angle_beta   90.00
_cell.angle_gamma   90.00
#
_symmetry.space_group_name_H-M   'P 1'
#
loop_
_entity.id
_entity.type
_entity.pdbx_description
1 polymer ?
#
loop_
_entity_poly.entity_id
_entity_poly.type
_entity_poly.pdbx_seq_one_letter_code
_entity_poly.pdbx_strand_id
1 'polypeptide(L)'
;METVCLPDAFPRAYRCVYMAQFEGVRNGGELRDALIRASKADDDAERRRVDFAFVDARLVQSRQQLMTAIVQAIVGAMRRDPKRPDAEVGLKTPSIHSDLLWTLHSNNNIAEALRRFGVSRTTRTLILVRVAPPLDAGELVQHMTQLVDGTLQTRGLSLPSPALATQIPRKSMPSSVLWSHPST
;
A
#
# COMPACT_ATOMS: atom_id res chain seq x y z
N MET A 1 13.89 2.67 -7.83
CA MET A 1 13.39 2.20 -6.52
C MET A 1 13.76 3.23 -5.47
N GLU A 2 12.84 3.52 -4.55
CA GLU A 2 13.06 4.37 -3.39
C GLU A 2 13.15 3.49 -2.13
N THR A 3 14.01 3.87 -1.17
CA THR A 3 14.14 3.17 0.11
C THR A 3 13.99 4.17 1.24
N VAL A 4 13.15 3.83 2.22
CA VAL A 4 12.93 4.62 3.44
C VAL A 4 13.19 3.73 4.64
N CYS A 5 14.15 4.13 5.48
CA CYS A 5 14.41 3.47 6.75
C CYS A 5 13.68 4.23 7.87
N LEU A 6 12.88 3.51 8.64
CA LEU A 6 12.19 4.05 9.81
C LEU A 6 13.16 4.15 11.00
N PRO A 7 12.88 5.06 11.97
CA PRO A 7 13.68 5.21 13.17
C PRO A 7 13.78 3.93 14.01
N ASP A 8 14.76 3.89 14.91
CA ASP A 8 15.05 2.72 15.76
C ASP A 8 13.88 2.29 16.67
N ALA A 9 12.92 3.18 16.92
CA ALA A 9 11.70 2.87 17.65
C ALA A 9 10.82 1.82 16.95
N PHE A 10 11.00 1.63 15.64
CA PHE A 10 10.29 0.59 14.89
C PHE A 10 11.05 -0.76 14.94
N PRO A 11 10.32 -1.90 15.04
CA PRO A 11 10.93 -3.23 15.06
C PRO A 11 11.81 -3.47 13.84
N ARG A 12 12.92 -4.19 14.03
CA ARG A 12 13.86 -4.51 12.94
C ARG A 12 13.17 -5.22 11.77
N ALA A 13 12.16 -6.04 12.04
CA ALA A 13 11.37 -6.75 11.02
C ALA A 13 10.67 -5.82 10.01
N TYR A 14 10.38 -4.57 10.40
CA TYR A 14 9.61 -3.62 9.59
C TYR A 14 10.38 -2.31 9.33
N ARG A 15 11.70 -2.32 9.52
CA ARG A 15 12.50 -1.10 9.58
C ARG A 15 12.70 -0.43 8.22
N CYS A 16 12.71 -1.20 7.15
CA CYS A 16 12.97 -0.69 5.81
C CYS A 16 11.74 -0.89 4.92
N VAL A 17 11.42 0.18 4.20
CA VAL A 17 10.35 0.21 3.22
C VAL A 17 10.98 0.46 1.86
N TYR A 18 10.79 -0.47 0.94
CA TYR A 18 11.25 -0.39 -0.44
C TYR A 18 10.07 -0.20 -1.36
N MET A 19 10.14 0.80 -2.23
CA MET A 19 9.05 1.17 -3.14
C MET A 19 9.56 1.27 -4.57
N ALA A 20 8.88 0.60 -5.50
CA ALA A 20 9.22 0.64 -6.91
C ALA A 20 7.96 0.82 -7.75
N GLN A 21 7.97 1.81 -8.65
CA GLN A 21 6.89 2.04 -9.58
C GLN A 21 7.23 1.46 -10.95
N PHE A 22 6.29 0.74 -11.54
CA PHE A 22 6.35 0.16 -12.87
C PHE A 22 5.27 0.79 -13.75
N GLU A 23 5.65 1.12 -14.97
CA GLU A 23 4.78 1.65 -16.01
C GLU A 23 4.61 0.63 -17.14
N GLY A 24 3.47 0.71 -17.84
CA GLY A 24 3.18 -0.19 -18.96
C GLY A 24 3.08 -1.66 -18.57
N VAL A 25 2.62 -1.96 -17.35
CA VAL A 25 2.50 -3.33 -16.84
C VAL A 25 1.57 -4.18 -17.72
N ARG A 26 2.03 -5.38 -18.09
CA ARG A 26 1.31 -6.31 -18.99
C ARG A 26 0.83 -7.58 -18.30
N ASN A 27 1.49 -8.01 -17.23
CA ASN A 27 1.19 -9.25 -16.52
C ASN A 27 0.34 -9.08 -15.24
N GLY A 28 -0.43 -7.99 -15.11
CA GLY A 28 -1.21 -7.71 -13.90
C GLY A 28 -2.22 -8.81 -13.51
N GLY A 29 -2.79 -9.50 -14.51
CA GLY A 29 -3.64 -10.68 -14.26
C GLY A 29 -2.87 -11.84 -13.65
N GLU A 30 -1.70 -12.15 -14.19
CA GLU A 30 -0.83 -13.23 -13.71
C GLU A 30 -0.30 -12.95 -12.30
N LEU A 31 0.05 -11.70 -12.01
CA LEU A 31 0.45 -11.24 -10.68
C LEU A 31 -0.67 -11.45 -9.66
N ARG A 32 -1.91 -11.08 -10.01
CA ARG A 32 -3.08 -11.32 -9.16
C ARG A 32 -3.31 -12.81 -8.93
N ASP A 33 -3.21 -13.63 -9.96
CA ASP A 33 -3.39 -15.08 -9.84
C ASP A 33 -2.27 -15.71 -8.99
N ALA A 34 -1.03 -15.21 -9.10
CA ALA A 34 0.09 -15.62 -8.27
C ALA A 34 -0.14 -15.28 -6.79
N LEU A 35 -0.67 -14.10 -6.47
CA LEU A 35 -1.05 -13.73 -5.10
C LEU A 35 -2.11 -14.68 -4.51
N ILE A 36 -3.13 -15.04 -5.31
CA ILE A 36 -4.18 -15.98 -4.89
C ILE A 36 -3.62 -17.39 -4.68
N ARG A 37 -2.67 -17.82 -5.52
CA ARG A 37 -1.98 -19.11 -5.34
C ARG A 37 -1.13 -19.10 -4.07
N ALA A 38 -0.31 -18.07 -3.88
CA ALA A 38 0.53 -17.91 -2.70
C ALA A 38 -0.27 -17.84 -1.39
N SER A 39 -1.47 -17.23 -1.40
CA SER A 39 -2.32 -17.20 -0.20
C SER A 39 -2.91 -18.58 0.17
N LYS A 40 -2.93 -19.52 -0.78
CA LYS A 40 -3.46 -20.89 -0.58
C LYS A 40 -2.37 -21.95 -0.47
N ALA A 41 -1.15 -21.64 -0.92
CA ALA A 41 -0.03 -22.57 -0.88
C ALA A 41 0.45 -22.76 0.57
N ASP A 42 0.82 -23.99 0.92
CA ASP A 42 1.56 -24.30 2.15
C ASP A 42 3.07 -24.10 1.97
N ASP A 43 3.52 -23.86 0.73
CA ASP A 43 4.91 -23.60 0.40
C ASP A 43 5.29 -22.13 0.65
N ASP A 44 6.23 -21.93 1.57
CA ASP A 44 6.77 -20.61 1.86
C ASP A 44 7.57 -20.00 0.69
N ALA A 45 8.09 -20.80 -0.25
CA ALA A 45 8.81 -20.27 -1.41
C ALA A 45 7.88 -19.45 -2.33
N GLU A 46 6.69 -19.97 -2.63
CA GLU A 46 5.67 -19.25 -3.39
C GLU A 46 5.23 -17.98 -2.66
N ARG A 47 5.03 -18.04 -1.34
CA ARG A 47 4.71 -16.84 -0.52
C ARG A 47 5.82 -15.80 -0.61
N ARG A 48 7.08 -16.20 -0.43
CA ARG A 48 8.26 -15.31 -0.49
C ARG A 48 8.42 -14.65 -1.86
N ARG A 49 8.11 -15.35 -2.95
CA ARG A 49 8.19 -14.83 -4.33
C ARG A 49 7.29 -13.60 -4.53
N VAL A 50 6.11 -13.59 -3.90
CA VAL A 50 5.13 -12.49 -4.03
C VAL A 50 4.90 -11.73 -2.72
N ASP A 51 5.88 -11.74 -1.82
CA ASP A 51 5.79 -11.07 -0.52
C ASP A 51 6.01 -9.54 -0.66
N PHE A 52 5.07 -8.90 -1.37
CA PHE A 52 5.01 -7.48 -1.69
C PHE A 52 3.56 -7.01 -1.63
N ALA A 53 3.34 -5.72 -1.39
CA ALA A 53 2.07 -5.09 -1.67
C ALA A 53 2.07 -4.64 -3.13
N PHE A 54 1.13 -5.16 -3.92
CA PHE A 54 0.97 -4.82 -5.33
C PHE A 54 -0.12 -3.75 -5.44
N VAL A 55 0.26 -2.48 -5.42
CA VAL A 55 -0.66 -1.34 -5.33
C VAL A 55 -0.92 -0.75 -6.72
N ASP A 56 -2.18 -0.62 -7.13
CA ASP A 56 -2.55 0.12 -8.34
C ASP A 56 -2.26 1.62 -8.14
N ALA A 57 -1.27 2.15 -8.86
CA ALA A 57 -0.75 3.49 -8.64
C ALA A 57 -1.80 4.59 -8.89
N ARG A 58 -2.82 4.32 -9.72
CA ARG A 58 -3.87 5.30 -10.08
C ARG A 58 -4.73 5.71 -8.90
N LEU A 59 -4.79 4.88 -7.86
CA LEU A 59 -5.60 5.12 -6.66
C LEU A 59 -4.82 5.77 -5.53
N VAL A 60 -3.50 5.91 -5.69
CA VAL A 60 -2.62 6.58 -4.74
C VAL A 60 -2.50 8.04 -5.15
N GLN A 61 -3.06 8.94 -4.34
CA GLN A 61 -3.11 10.38 -4.66
C GLN A 61 -1.80 11.09 -4.35
N SER A 62 -1.02 10.58 -3.39
CA SER A 62 0.26 11.17 -3.03
C SER A 62 1.17 10.17 -2.32
N ARG A 63 2.46 10.47 -2.32
CA ARG A 63 3.45 9.75 -1.51
C ARG A 63 3.10 9.77 -0.01
N GLN A 64 2.53 10.88 0.49
CA GLN A 64 2.14 10.99 1.90
C GLN A 64 0.99 10.04 2.26
N GLN A 65 0.01 9.87 1.38
CA GLN A 65 -1.07 8.89 1.57
C GLN A 65 -0.49 7.48 1.67
N LEU A 66 0.40 7.12 0.73
CA LEU A 66 1.04 5.80 0.71
C LEU A 66 1.87 5.56 1.98
N MET A 67 2.72 6.52 2.36
CA MET A 67 3.54 6.41 3.57
C MET A 67 2.71 6.32 4.84
N THR A 68 1.61 7.08 4.94
CA THR A 68 0.67 6.97 6.06
C THR A 68 0.10 5.57 6.17
N ALA A 69 -0.32 4.98 5.04
CA ALA A 69 -0.87 3.63 5.03
C ALA A 69 0.18 2.56 5.41
N ILE A 70 1.42 2.72 4.94
CA ILE A 70 2.54 1.85 5.31
C ILE A 70 2.79 1.90 6.82
N VAL A 71 2.94 3.10 7.39
CA VAL A 71 3.20 3.26 8.83
C VAL A 71 2.03 2.75 9.67
N GLN A 72 0.79 2.98 9.24
CA GLN A 72 -0.40 2.45 9.91
C GLN A 72 -0.45 0.93 9.88
N ALA A 73 -0.08 0.28 8.78
CA ALA A 73 0.04 -1.17 8.69
C ALA A 73 1.14 -1.72 9.63
N ILE A 74 2.29 -1.03 9.72
CA ILE A 74 3.38 -1.39 10.65
C ILE A 74 2.92 -1.24 12.10
N VAL A 75 2.25 -0.15 12.44
CA VAL A 75 1.68 0.06 13.77
C VAL A 75 0.61 -1.00 14.06
N GLY A 76 -0.20 -1.38 13.07
CA GLY A 76 -1.13 -2.50 13.15
C GLY A 76 -0.41 -3.82 13.47
N ALA A 77 0.72 -4.05 12.83
CA ALA A 77 1.55 -5.23 13.08
C ALA A 77 2.09 -5.27 14.52
N MET A 78 2.42 -4.10 15.09
CA MET A 78 2.97 -3.98 16.44
C MET A 78 1.91 -4.09 17.55
N ARG A 79 0.62 -3.92 17.22
CA ARG A 79 -0.45 -4.00 18.20
C ARG A 79 -0.70 -5.47 18.57
N ARG A 80 -1.01 -5.73 19.84
CA ARG A 80 -1.71 -6.95 20.23
C ARG A 80 -3.19 -6.80 19.89
N ASP A 81 -3.79 -7.85 19.35
CA ASP A 81 -5.24 -7.89 19.14
C ASP A 81 -5.93 -8.33 20.44
N PRO A 82 -6.68 -7.46 21.13
CA PRO A 82 -7.37 -7.83 22.36
C PRO A 82 -8.47 -8.89 22.14
N LYS A 83 -8.96 -9.06 20.90
CA LYS A 83 -9.92 -10.12 20.55
C LYS A 83 -9.24 -11.44 20.18
N ARG A 84 -7.94 -11.41 19.90
CA ARG A 84 -7.12 -12.58 19.57
C ARG A 84 -5.82 -12.50 20.38
N PRO A 85 -5.87 -12.74 21.71
CA PRO A 85 -4.70 -12.60 22.58
C PRO A 85 -3.55 -13.55 22.22
N ASP A 86 -3.85 -14.64 21.52
CA ASP A 86 -2.91 -15.64 21.02
C ASP A 86 -2.28 -15.27 19.66
N ALA A 87 -2.80 -14.24 18.98
CA ALA A 87 -2.22 -13.79 17.73
C ALA A 87 -0.91 -13.02 18.02
N GLU A 88 0.17 -13.44 17.38
CA GLU A 88 1.48 -12.76 17.47
C GLU A 88 1.43 -11.32 16.94
N VAL A 89 0.43 -11.00 16.10
CA VAL A 89 0.35 -9.76 15.33
C VAL A 89 -1.10 -9.25 15.27
N GLY A 90 -1.30 -7.93 15.45
CA GLY A 90 -2.62 -7.27 15.47
C GLY A 90 -3.20 -6.90 14.11
N LEU A 91 -2.72 -7.53 13.04
CA LEU A 91 -3.16 -7.24 11.67
C LEU A 91 -4.60 -7.71 11.45
N LYS A 92 -5.35 -6.94 10.65
CA LYS A 92 -6.71 -7.31 10.23
C LYS A 92 -6.69 -8.25 9.04
N THR A 93 -5.58 -8.30 8.33
CA THR A 93 -5.34 -9.13 7.16
C THR A 93 -4.22 -10.14 7.42
N PRO A 94 -4.02 -11.15 6.54
CA PRO A 94 -3.01 -12.18 6.76
C PRO A 94 -1.54 -11.69 6.69
N SER A 95 -1.27 -10.52 6.09
CA SER A 95 0.08 -9.99 5.97
C SER A 95 0.11 -8.47 6.05
N ILE A 96 1.25 -7.90 6.45
CA ILE A 96 1.42 -6.44 6.52
C ILE A 96 1.18 -5.76 5.16
N HIS A 97 1.52 -6.43 4.07
CA HIS A 97 1.34 -5.94 2.70
C HIS A 97 -0.13 -5.91 2.27
N SER A 98 -0.93 -6.88 2.71
CA SER A 98 -2.39 -6.85 2.52
C SER A 98 -3.06 -5.85 3.47
N ASP A 99 -2.49 -5.62 4.65
CA ASP A 99 -3.00 -4.65 5.63
C ASP A 99 -2.76 -3.21 5.17
N LEU A 100 -1.66 -2.97 4.47
CA LEU A 100 -1.38 -1.72 3.78
C LEU A 100 -2.49 -1.39 2.77
N LEU A 101 -2.89 -2.36 1.93
CA LEU A 101 -3.99 -2.19 0.97
C LEU A 101 -5.32 -1.94 1.68
N TRP A 102 -5.58 -2.66 2.77
CA TRP A 102 -6.75 -2.44 3.63
C TRP A 102 -6.77 -1.02 4.22
N THR A 103 -5.62 -0.52 4.66
CA THR A 103 -5.45 0.80 5.27
C THR A 103 -5.63 1.94 4.28
N LEU A 104 -5.28 1.74 3.00
CA LEU A 104 -5.57 2.72 1.94
C LEU A 104 -7.07 2.92 1.69
N HIS A 105 -7.89 1.94 2.06
CA HIS A 105 -9.33 1.95 1.82
C HIS A 105 -10.09 2.64 2.95
N SER A 106 -11.07 3.48 2.59
CA SER A 106 -11.86 4.27 3.55
C SER A 106 -12.89 3.46 4.33
N ASN A 107 -13.16 2.22 3.92
CA ASN A 107 -14.13 1.32 4.55
C ASN A 107 -13.47 0.02 5.01
N ASN A 108 -14.05 -0.64 6.01
CA ASN A 108 -13.48 -1.80 6.70
C ASN A 108 -13.67 -3.15 5.95
N ASN A 109 -14.00 -3.13 4.66
CA ASN A 109 -14.16 -4.34 3.85
C ASN A 109 -12.81 -4.75 3.22
N ILE A 110 -12.20 -5.80 3.77
CA ILE A 110 -10.90 -6.33 3.33
C ILE A 110 -10.93 -6.74 1.86
N ALA A 111 -11.94 -7.50 1.44
CA ALA A 111 -12.03 -7.98 0.06
C ALA A 111 -12.19 -6.82 -0.94
N GLU A 112 -12.96 -5.80 -0.58
CA GLU A 112 -13.11 -4.58 -1.38
C GLU A 112 -11.78 -3.82 -1.50
N ALA A 113 -11.06 -3.66 -0.38
CA ALA A 113 -9.79 -2.95 -0.36
C ALA A 113 -8.75 -3.62 -1.25
N LEU A 114 -8.59 -4.95 -1.12
CA LEU A 114 -7.67 -5.73 -1.96
C LEU A 114 -8.07 -5.67 -3.44
N ARG A 115 -9.38 -5.67 -3.77
CA ARG A 115 -9.84 -5.58 -5.16
C ARG A 115 -9.63 -4.20 -5.76
N ARG A 116 -9.83 -3.14 -4.99
CA ARG A 116 -9.68 -1.76 -5.47
C ARG A 116 -8.23 -1.36 -5.57
N PHE A 117 -7.51 -1.41 -4.45
CA PHE A 117 -6.13 -0.92 -4.36
C PHE A 117 -5.09 -1.93 -4.83
N GLY A 118 -5.44 -3.21 -4.90
CA GLY A 118 -4.54 -4.26 -5.38
C GLY A 118 -4.42 -4.31 -6.90
N VAL A 119 -3.42 -5.06 -7.38
CA VAL A 119 -3.23 -5.32 -8.80
C VAL A 119 -4.41 -6.07 -9.42
N SER A 120 -4.76 -5.67 -10.63
CA SER A 120 -5.79 -6.29 -11.45
C SER A 120 -5.30 -6.52 -12.87
N ARG A 121 -6.10 -7.20 -13.69
CA ARG A 121 -5.81 -7.39 -15.13
C ARG A 121 -5.69 -6.05 -15.88
N THR A 122 -6.33 -4.98 -15.40
CA THR A 122 -6.31 -3.67 -16.07
C THR A 122 -5.25 -2.72 -15.52
N THR A 123 -4.50 -3.13 -14.50
CA THR A 123 -3.45 -2.30 -13.90
C THR A 123 -2.29 -2.14 -14.88
N ARG A 124 -2.06 -0.90 -15.31
CA ARG A 124 -0.94 -0.52 -16.19
C ARG A 124 0.18 0.19 -15.45
N THR A 125 -0.12 0.75 -14.29
CA THR A 125 0.79 1.50 -13.43
C THR A 125 0.75 0.88 -12.04
N LEU A 126 1.86 0.33 -11.59
CA LEU A 126 1.91 -0.53 -10.40
C LEU A 126 3.00 -0.05 -9.46
N ILE A 127 2.70 0.03 -8.17
CA ILE A 127 3.70 0.27 -7.13
C ILE A 127 3.86 -1.03 -6.35
N LEU A 128 5.08 -1.57 -6.33
CA LEU A 128 5.48 -2.62 -5.40
C LEU A 128 5.98 -1.96 -4.12
N VAL A 129 5.44 -2.40 -2.98
CA VAL A 129 5.94 -2.01 -1.65
C VAL A 129 6.42 -3.25 -0.92
N ARG A 130 7.65 -3.21 -0.39
CA ARG A 130 8.19 -4.22 0.52
C ARG A 130 8.47 -3.58 1.87
N VAL A 131 7.86 -4.11 2.92
CA VAL A 131 8.25 -3.81 4.31
C VAL A 131 9.07 -4.99 4.82
N ALA A 132 10.29 -4.73 5.29
CA ALA A 132 11.25 -5.77 5.67
C ALA A 132 12.34 -5.24 6.63
N PRO A 133 13.20 -6.12 7.19
CA PRO A 133 14.51 -5.70 7.66
C PRO A 133 15.34 -5.01 6.56
N PRO A 134 16.49 -4.41 6.91
CA PRO A 134 17.45 -4.00 5.89
C PRO A 134 17.85 -5.18 4.99
N LEU A 135 17.57 -5.03 3.70
CA LEU A 135 17.88 -5.95 2.60
C LEU A 135 18.83 -5.29 1.60
N ASP A 136 19.46 -6.11 0.76
CA ASP A 136 20.21 -5.65 -0.41
C ASP A 136 19.24 -5.06 -1.45
N ALA A 137 19.46 -3.79 -1.79
CA ALA A 137 18.62 -3.06 -2.72
C ALA A 137 18.75 -3.57 -4.17
N GLY A 138 19.94 -4.04 -4.58
CA GLY A 138 20.20 -4.56 -5.91
C GLY A 138 19.48 -5.87 -6.16
N GLU A 139 19.59 -6.83 -5.23
CA GLU A 139 18.86 -8.10 -5.30
C GLU A 139 17.34 -7.89 -5.32
N LEU A 140 16.85 -6.96 -4.50
CA LEU A 140 15.43 -6.65 -4.43
C LEU A 140 14.91 -6.03 -5.73
N VAL A 141 15.64 -5.09 -6.33
CA VAL A 141 15.30 -4.52 -7.65
C VAL A 141 15.27 -5.61 -8.70
N GLN A 142 16.29 -6.49 -8.73
CA GLN A 142 16.33 -7.60 -9.67
C GLN A 142 15.11 -8.51 -9.52
N HIS A 143 14.73 -8.85 -8.28
CA HIS A 143 13.55 -9.65 -8.00
C HIS A 143 12.26 -8.96 -8.48
N MET A 144 12.09 -7.67 -8.17
CA MET A 144 10.94 -6.88 -8.62
C MET A 144 10.84 -6.83 -10.16
N THR A 145 11.97 -6.64 -10.85
CA THR A 145 12.02 -6.58 -12.32
C THR A 145 11.78 -7.94 -12.98
N GLN A 146 12.16 -9.04 -12.34
CA GLN A 146 11.83 -10.39 -12.82
C GLN A 146 10.34 -10.72 -12.64
N LEU A 147 9.71 -10.14 -11.62
CA LEU A 147 8.32 -10.42 -11.27
C LEU A 147 7.33 -9.63 -12.12
N VAL A 148 7.65 -8.37 -12.43
CA VAL A 148 6.74 -7.44 -13.12
C VAL A 148 7.15 -7.28 -14.58
N ASP A 149 6.26 -7.63 -15.50
CA ASP A 149 6.41 -7.32 -16.91
C ASP A 149 5.98 -5.87 -17.17
N GLY A 150 6.92 -4.94 -17.01
CA GLY A 150 6.74 -3.50 -17.20
C GLY A 150 8.07 -2.74 -17.09
N THR A 151 8.01 -1.42 -17.23
CA THR A 151 9.20 -0.55 -17.17
C THR A 151 9.35 0.06 -15.77
N LEU A 152 10.43 -0.28 -15.07
CA LEU A 152 10.76 0.30 -13.77
C LEU A 152 11.09 1.80 -13.90
N GLN A 153 10.47 2.62 -13.05
CA GLN A 153 10.77 4.04 -12.94
C GLN A 153 12.04 4.27 -12.11
N THR A 154 13.01 4.97 -12.71
CA THR A 154 14.31 5.28 -12.07
C THR A 154 14.28 6.56 -11.24
N ARG A 155 13.35 7.50 -11.54
CA ARG A 155 13.21 8.79 -10.84
C ARG A 155 12.46 8.71 -9.50
N GLY A 156 12.17 7.50 -9.00
CA GLY A 156 11.36 7.30 -7.81
C GLY A 156 9.87 7.13 -8.12
N LEU A 157 9.00 7.41 -7.14
CA LEU A 157 7.55 7.35 -7.32
C LEU A 157 7.04 8.59 -8.06
N SER A 158 6.48 8.39 -9.25
CA SER A 158 5.82 9.42 -10.06
C SER A 158 4.38 9.61 -9.60
N LEU A 159 4.21 10.04 -8.34
CA LEU A 159 2.91 10.33 -7.72
C LEU A 159 2.63 11.83 -7.70
N PRO A 160 1.35 12.26 -7.77
CA PRO A 160 1.01 13.68 -7.64
C PRO A 160 1.51 14.25 -6.31
N SER A 161 2.13 15.43 -6.36
CA SER A 161 2.49 16.15 -5.15
C SER A 161 1.28 16.92 -4.63
N PRO A 162 0.89 16.77 -3.34
CA PRO A 162 -0.23 17.51 -2.79
C PRO A 162 0.00 19.02 -2.80
N ALA A 163 1.24 19.49 -2.91
CA ALA A 163 1.58 20.91 -3.05
C ALA A 163 1.05 21.54 -4.35
N LEU A 164 0.77 20.75 -5.39
CA LEU A 164 0.19 21.20 -6.66
C LEU A 164 -1.35 21.20 -6.67
N ALA A 165 -2.01 20.64 -5.63
CA ALA A 165 -3.46 20.57 -5.53
C ALA A 165 -4.11 21.87 -4.99
N THR A 166 -3.34 22.91 -4.70
CA THR A 166 -3.81 24.19 -4.15
C THR A 166 -4.45 25.15 -5.17
N GLN A 167 -4.65 24.71 -6.41
CA GLN A 167 -5.53 25.41 -7.37
C GLN A 167 -6.92 24.76 -7.46
N ILE A 168 -7.51 24.37 -6.32
CA ILE A 168 -8.96 24.17 -6.27
C ILE A 168 -9.56 25.56 -6.03
N PRO A 169 -10.23 26.19 -7.03
CA PRO A 169 -10.94 27.43 -6.77
C PRO A 169 -11.98 27.15 -5.69
N ARG A 170 -11.86 27.83 -4.54
CA ARG A 170 -12.88 27.83 -3.50
C ARG A 170 -14.14 28.36 -4.17
N LYS A 171 -15.06 27.47 -4.58
CA LYS A 171 -16.39 27.87 -4.99
C LYS A 171 -16.98 28.58 -3.78
N SER A 172 -17.19 29.89 -3.91
CA SER A 172 -17.80 30.72 -2.87
C SER A 172 -19.08 30.04 -2.41
N MET A 173 -19.10 29.55 -1.18
CA MET A 173 -20.35 29.14 -0.56
C MET A 173 -21.20 30.39 -0.36
N PRO A 174 -22.48 30.41 -0.79
CA PRO A 174 -23.36 31.53 -0.50
C PRO A 174 -23.57 31.61 1.01
N SER A 175 -23.24 32.77 1.59
CA SER A 175 -23.52 33.12 2.98
C SER A 175 -25.02 33.31 3.18
N SER A 176 -25.77 32.22 3.34
CA SER A 176 -27.15 32.29 3.85
C SER A 176 -27.64 30.92 4.31
N VAL A 177 -27.14 30.45 5.45
CA VAL A 177 -27.90 29.52 6.30
C VAL A 177 -27.76 30.03 7.73
N LEU A 178 -28.47 31.13 8.02
CA LEU A 178 -28.76 31.56 9.38
C LEU A 178 -29.80 30.59 9.94
N TRP A 179 -29.39 29.77 10.90
CA TRP A 179 -30.30 28.97 11.69
C TRP A 179 -31.09 29.89 12.61
N SER A 180 -32.39 30.04 12.35
CA SER A 180 -33.34 30.65 13.28
C SER A 180 -33.84 29.58 14.25
N HIS A 181 -33.50 29.72 15.54
CA HIS A 181 -34.13 28.96 16.62
C HIS A 181 -35.49 29.56 16.96
N PRO A 182 -36.55 28.77 17.17
CA PRO A 182 -37.79 29.25 17.75
C PRO A 182 -37.65 29.36 19.27
N SER A 183 -37.87 30.57 19.80
CA SER A 183 -38.06 30.82 21.22
C SER A 183 -39.41 30.26 21.68
N THR A 184 -39.39 29.48 22.76
CA THR A 184 -40.55 29.30 23.65
C THR A 184 -40.06 29.43 25.08
#